data_AF-A0A257TKK3-F1
#
_entry.id   AF-A0A257TKK3-F1
#
_cell.length_a   1.000
_cell.length_b   1.000
_cell.length_c   1.000
_cell.angle_alpha   90.00
_cell.angle_beta   90.00
_cell.angle_gamma   90.00
#
_symmetry.space_group_name_H-M   'P 1'
#
loop_
_entity.id
_entity.type
_entity.pdbx_description
1 polymer ?
#
loop_
_entity_poly.entity_id
_entity_poly.type
_entity_poly.pdbx_seq_one_letter_code
_entity_poly.pdbx_strand_id
1 'polypeptide(L)' 'IERDIEKRFPDLNAELVLYCGGGSRLALAADNLQKMGYRNVRSMIGGFRSWREAGLPVETGPA' A
#
# COMPACT_ATOMS: atom_id res chain seq x y z
N ILE A 1 -2.37 1.05 9.95
CA ILE A 1 -2.35 2.10 8.89
C ILE A 1 -3.57 3.00 9.05
N GLU A 2 -4.72 2.39 9.22
CA GLU A 2 -6.06 2.92 9.34
C GLU A 2 -6.20 4.02 10.40
N ARG A 3 -5.58 3.85 11.58
CA ARG A 3 -5.67 4.83 12.68
C ARG A 3 -5.14 6.22 12.31
N ASP A 4 -4.09 6.29 11.50
CA ASP A 4 -3.31 7.52 11.29
C ASP A 4 -3.35 7.99 9.83
N ILE A 5 -4.08 7.29 8.95
CA ILE A 5 -4.07 7.55 7.51
C ILE A 5 -4.61 8.95 7.18
N GLU A 6 -5.68 9.41 7.84
CA GLU A 6 -6.30 10.72 7.59
C GLU A 6 -5.38 11.88 7.93
N LYS A 7 -4.51 11.72 8.94
CA LYS A 7 -3.50 12.71 9.29
C LYS A 7 -2.37 12.79 8.26
N ARG A 8 -2.02 11.65 7.67
CA ARG A 8 -0.87 11.53 6.77
C ARG A 8 -1.24 11.78 5.31
N PHE A 9 -2.47 11.43 4.93
CA PHE A 9 -3.05 11.57 3.60
C PHE A 9 -4.48 12.10 3.74
N PRO A 10 -4.67 13.41 4.00
CA PRO A 10 -6.00 13.98 4.20
C PRO A 10 -6.83 14.06 2.92
N ASP A 11 -6.22 14.00 1.74
CA ASP A 11 -6.94 13.98 0.45
C ASP A 11 -7.44 12.56 0.14
N LEU A 12 -8.77 12.40 0.11
CA LEU A 12 -9.45 11.14 -0.21
C LEU A 12 -9.26 10.71 -1.68
N ASN A 13 -8.78 11.60 -2.55
CA ASN A 13 -8.44 11.28 -3.94
C ASN A 13 -6.96 10.96 -4.13
N ALA A 14 -6.14 10.99 -3.08
CA ALA A 14 -4.74 10.60 -3.17
C ALA A 14 -4.62 9.16 -3.70
N GLU A 15 -3.68 8.94 -4.62
CA GLU A 15 -3.37 7.60 -5.10
C GLU A 15 -2.57 6.84 -4.03
N LEU A 16 -3.13 5.73 -3.55
CA LEU A 16 -2.54 4.90 -2.51
C LEU A 16 -2.29 3.50 -3.04
N VAL A 17 -1.01 3.12 -3.14
CA VAL A 17 -0.60 1.76 -3.49
C VAL A 17 -0.10 1.04 -2.24
N LEU A 18 -0.81 -0.02 -1.86
CA LEU A 18 -0.49 -0.84 -0.70
C LEU A 18 0.27 -2.10 -1.12
N TYR A 19 1.40 -2.37 -0.47
CA TYR A 19 2.16 -3.62 -0.65
C TYR A 19 2.73 -4.17 0.66
N CYS A 20 2.81 -5.50 0.76
CA CYS A 20 3.43 -6.21 1.89
C CYS A 20 4.46 -7.18 1.33
N GLY A 21 5.08 -8.02 2.16
CA GLY A 21 6.06 -9.00 1.67
C GLY A 21 5.56 -9.94 0.56
N GLY A 22 4.27 -10.34 0.56
CA GLY A 22 3.73 -11.38 -0.34
C GLY A 22 2.31 -11.15 -0.87
N GLY A 23 1.80 -9.92 -0.79
CA GLY A 23 0.50 -9.54 -1.36
C GLY A 23 -0.78 -9.86 -0.54
N SER A 24 -0.80 -10.89 0.31
CA SER A 24 -2.05 -11.34 0.97
C SER A 24 -2.55 -10.49 2.15
N ARG A 25 -1.65 -9.84 2.88
CA ARG A 25 -1.97 -9.16 4.16
C ARG A 25 -2.61 -7.78 4.01
N LEU A 26 -2.77 -7.26 2.80
CA LEU A 26 -3.24 -5.89 2.55
C LEU A 26 -4.61 -5.77 1.92
N ALA A 27 -5.24 -6.88 1.55
CA ALA A 27 -6.61 -6.84 1.04
C ALA A 27 -7.56 -6.20 2.06
N LEU A 28 -7.43 -6.56 3.34
CA LEU A 28 -8.25 -5.99 4.42
C LEU A 28 -7.97 -4.50 4.66
N ALA A 29 -6.70 -4.08 4.62
CA ALA A 29 -6.35 -2.68 4.79
C ALA A 29 -6.86 -1.82 3.62
N ALA A 30 -6.77 -2.34 2.38
CA ALA A 30 -7.30 -1.66 1.20
C ALA A 30 -8.82 -1.50 1.28
N ASP A 31 -9.54 -2.56 1.67
CA ASP A 31 -10.99 -2.55 1.89
C ASP A 31 -11.39 -1.55 2.99
N ASN A 32 -10.66 -1.52 4.11
CA ASN A 32 -10.89 -0.53 5.16
C ASN A 32 -10.70 0.91 4.66
N LEU A 33 -9.64 1.20 3.90
CA LEU A 33 -9.42 2.54 3.35
C LEU A 33 -10.50 2.96 2.36
N GLN A 34 -10.97 2.04 1.52
CA GLN A 34 -12.11 2.29 0.63
C GLN A 34 -13.38 2.60 1.43
N LYS A 35 -13.65 1.86 2.52
CA LYS A 35 -14.76 2.14 3.44
C LYS A 35 -14.63 3.48 4.18
N MET A 36 -13.41 3.95 4.40
CA MET A 36 -13.12 5.29 4.95
C MET A 36 -13.27 6.41 3.91
N GLY A 37 -13.50 6.09 2.64
CA GLY A 37 -13.77 7.06 1.57
C GLY A 37 -12.61 7.35 0.63
N TYR A 38 -11.46 6.69 0.80
CA TYR A 38 -10.35 6.80 -0.16
C TYR A 38 -10.71 6.14 -1.49
N ARG A 39 -10.64 6.92 -2.57
CA ARG A 39 -11.18 6.52 -3.88
C ARG A 39 -10.17 5.80 -4.76
N ASN A 40 -8.88 6.09 -4.55
CA ASN A 40 -7.80 5.64 -5.42
C ASN A 40 -6.85 4.67 -4.69
N VAL A 41 -7.40 3.62 -4.08
CA VAL A 41 -6.63 2.60 -3.34
C VAL A 41 -6.41 1.36 -4.20
N ARG A 42 -5.14 0.96 -4.38
CA ARG A 42 -4.71 -0.22 -5.15
C ARG A 42 -3.82 -1.12 -4.28
N SER A 43 -3.90 -2.43 -4.50
CA SER A 43 -3.00 -3.40 -3.87
C SER A 43 -2.03 -3.99 -4.89
N MET A 44 -0.75 -4.10 -4.52
CA MET A 44 0.28 -4.70 -5.37
C MET A 44 0.26 -6.22 -5.22
N ILE A 45 -0.16 -6.92 -6.28
CA ILE A 45 -0.19 -8.39 -6.35
C ILE A 45 1.24 -8.93 -6.23
N GLY A 46 1.42 -9.97 -5.39
CA GLY A 46 2.72 -10.56 -5.08
C GLY A 46 3.60 -9.75 -4.12
N GLY A 47 3.23 -8.50 -3.85
CA GLY A 47 3.89 -7.64 -2.86
C GLY A 47 5.35 -7.33 -3.21
N PHE A 48 6.15 -7.00 -2.21
CA PHE A 48 7.56 -6.66 -2.36
C PHE A 48 8.38 -7.79 -2.99
N ARG A 49 7.97 -9.05 -2.77
CA ARG A 49 8.62 -10.21 -3.42
C ARG A 49 8.51 -10.14 -4.94
N SER A 50 7.33 -9.92 -5.49
CA SER A 50 7.15 -9.81 -6.95
C SER A 50 7.90 -8.61 -7.54
N TRP A 51 7.98 -7.50 -6.79
CA TRP A 51 8.80 -6.34 -7.17
C TRP A 51 10.28 -6.71 -7.33
N ARG A 52 10.83 -7.46 -6.36
CA ARG A 52 12.22 -7.94 -6.42
C ARG A 52 12.43 -8.97 -7.53
N GLU A 53 11.50 -9.91 -7.70
CA GLU A 53 11.57 -10.93 -8.76
C GLU A 53 11.48 -10.31 -10.15
N ALA A 54 10.78 -9.18 -10.30
CA ALA A 54 10.75 -8.38 -11.53
C ALA A 54 12.05 -7.60 -11.79
N GLY A 55 13.05 -7.67 -10.90
CA GLY A 55 14.33 -6.98 -11.06
C GLY A 55 14.24 -5.46 -10.92
N LEU A 56 13.18 -4.95 -10.29
CA LEU A 56 12.96 -3.52 -10.11
C LEU A 56 13.88 -2.95 -9.02
N PRO A 57 14.23 -1.65 -9.09
CA PRO A 57 15.10 -1.00 -8.10
C PRO A 57 14.54 -1.11 -6.68
N VAL A 58 15.44 -1.26 -5.72
CA VAL A 58 15.12 -1.37 -4.29
C VAL A 58 16.11 -0.54 -3.49
N GLU A 59 15.59 0.26 -2.57
CA GLU A 59 16.41 1.00 -1.62
C GLU A 59 16.46 0.22 -0.31
N THR A 60 17.67 -0.03 0.19
CA THR A 60 17.90 -0.40 1.58
C THR A 60 18.20 0.90 2.30
N GLY A 61 17.43 1.25 3.33
CA GLY A 61 17.66 2.45 4.12
C GLY A 61 19.09 2.51 4.71
N PRO A 62 19.45 3.60 5.40
CA PRO A 62 20.76 3.71 6.03
C PRO A 62 21.03 2.51 6.95
N ALA A 63 22.29 2.04 6.92
CA ALA A 63 22.78 0.91 7.69
C ALA A 63 22.67 1.13 9.21
#